data_AF-A0AAV1Z2F4-F1
#
_entry.id   AF-A0AAV1Z2F4-F1
#
_cell.length_a   1.000
_cell.length_b   1.000
_cell.length_c   1.000
_cell.angle_alpha   90.00
_cell.angle_beta   90.00
_cell.angle_gamma   90.00
#
_symmetry.space_group_name_H-M   'P 1'
#
loop_
_entity.id
_entity.type
_entity.pdbx_description
1 polymer ?
#
loop_
_entity_poly.entity_id
_entity_poly.type
_entity_poly.pdbx_seq_one_letter_code
_entity_poly.pdbx_strand_id
1 'polypeptide(L)'
;MLKNLFLSALVISVQILTLLVLLHPSGVAGFRIDRSYFTKSPVILVPGDGGSQLVAKLNKPSKVHIFCDKKTNDYFNLWLNPQLLIPGVLHCWVDNMRLVYNNVTRRTSNSPGVDIRVPGFGNTSNIEWLDPSGFMPPFIQRMILSNYYVDIVNGLVDLGYQRDLNIRGAPYDYRKAPNEMGEYYGALKKLVEETYERNYQKRVTFVCHSLGCPVTSYFFNQQSQLWKKKYIKGLISLGGAYGGAVKAMKTIASGENLGILIVKQSDLKIEQMSSTSLAFLLPARQLWGPNEQLAFTKTKNYTVANYDEFFTDIGYPTGYEMYKDTLPFAEISRKPPGVEVICIYGTGLDTTEKLDYRKDKSLPNSPKLLTGNGDGTVNIRSLQVCSNWEGKQEQNVYSKHFPKVEHLSMLSSKLIIDIIKHYVVTW
;
A
#
# COMPACT_ATOMS: atom_id res chain seq x y z
N MET A 1 45.45 10.49 53.08
CA MET A 1 44.68 9.53 53.90
C MET A 1 43.26 9.27 53.39
N LEU A 2 42.52 10.24 52.81
CA LEU A 2 41.14 9.99 52.33
C LEU A 2 40.99 9.13 51.06
N LYS A 3 42.00 9.03 50.18
CA LYS A 3 41.91 8.19 48.96
C LYS A 3 41.97 6.68 49.23
N ASN A 4 42.58 6.25 50.34
CA ASN A 4 42.71 4.83 50.67
C ASN A 4 41.47 4.25 51.38
N LEU A 5 40.66 5.08 52.04
CA LEU A 5 39.39 4.65 52.65
C LEU A 5 38.29 4.38 51.61
N PHE A 6 38.29 5.12 50.49
CA PHE A 6 37.31 4.91 49.41
C PHE A 6 37.57 3.63 48.61
N LEU A 7 38.85 3.27 48.41
CA LEU A 7 39.19 2.00 47.72
C LEU A 7 38.85 0.78 48.57
N SER A 8 39.06 0.83 49.89
CA SER A 8 38.69 -0.27 50.79
C SER A 8 37.18 -0.45 50.92
N ALA A 9 36.39 0.62 50.93
CA ALA A 9 34.94 0.53 50.98
C ALA A 9 34.33 -0.05 49.68
N LEU A 10 34.91 0.29 48.52
CA LEU A 10 34.46 -0.22 47.22
C LEU A 10 34.77 -1.73 47.08
N VAL A 11 35.95 -2.18 47.51
CA VAL A 11 36.34 -3.59 47.44
C VAL A 11 35.49 -4.47 48.37
N ILE A 12 35.14 -3.99 49.56
CA ILE A 12 34.26 -4.70 50.49
C ILE A 12 32.82 -4.78 49.93
N SER A 13 32.33 -3.72 49.28
CA SER A 13 30.99 -3.73 48.66
C SER A 13 30.85 -4.71 47.49
N VAL A 14 31.92 -4.89 46.70
CA VAL A 14 31.93 -5.83 45.56
C VAL A 14 32.04 -7.27 46.04
N GLN A 15 32.83 -7.54 47.10
CA GLN A 15 32.97 -8.88 47.68
C GLN A 15 31.69 -9.36 48.40
N ILE A 16 30.96 -8.46 49.06
CA ILE A 16 29.66 -8.78 49.67
C ILE A 16 28.60 -9.09 48.59
N LEU A 17 28.61 -8.36 47.47
CA LEU A 17 27.71 -8.63 46.34
C LEU A 17 28.02 -9.96 45.64
N THR A 18 29.29 -10.37 45.57
CA THR A 18 29.67 -11.68 44.99
C THR A 18 29.35 -12.84 45.93
N LEU A 19 29.45 -12.67 47.25
CA LEU A 19 29.03 -13.70 48.22
C LEU A 19 27.50 -13.88 48.30
N LEU A 20 26.72 -12.80 48.17
CA LEU A 20 25.25 -12.87 48.16
C LEU A 20 24.70 -13.61 46.93
N VAL A 21 25.38 -13.55 45.78
CA VAL A 21 25.03 -14.30 44.57
C VAL A 21 25.37 -15.79 44.70
N LEU A 22 26.37 -16.16 45.52
CA LEU A 22 26.78 -17.55 45.73
C LEU A 22 25.97 -18.29 46.82
N LEU A 23 25.32 -17.55 47.73
CA LEU A 23 24.61 -18.15 48.88
C LEU A 23 23.10 -18.35 48.67
N HIS A 24 22.52 -17.90 47.56
CA HIS A 24 21.10 -18.11 47.21
C HIS A 24 20.94 -18.62 45.77
N PRO A 25 20.99 -19.94 45.53
CA PRO A 25 20.86 -20.52 44.17
C PRO A 25 19.46 -20.37 43.55
N SER A 26 18.50 -19.80 44.28
CA SER A 26 17.07 -19.79 43.93
C SER A 26 16.53 -18.42 43.50
N GLY A 27 17.39 -17.41 43.30
CA GLY A 27 16.96 -16.03 43.00
C GLY A 27 17.33 -15.46 41.63
N VAL A 28 18.16 -16.13 40.83
CA VAL A 28 18.46 -15.68 39.46
C VAL A 28 17.48 -16.38 38.53
N ALA A 29 16.25 -15.84 38.46
CA ALA A 29 15.44 -15.99 37.27
C ALA A 29 16.23 -15.37 36.12
N GLY A 30 17.09 -16.17 35.49
CA GLY A 30 17.83 -15.75 34.32
C GLY A 30 16.85 -15.16 33.33
N PHE A 31 17.23 -14.02 32.75
CA PHE A 31 16.68 -13.58 31.47
C PHE A 31 16.95 -14.72 30.46
N ARG A 32 16.08 -15.73 30.44
CA ARG A 32 15.96 -16.67 29.34
C ARG A 32 15.46 -15.82 28.18
N ILE A 33 16.37 -15.33 27.36
CA ILE A 33 16.02 -14.83 26.04
C ILE A 33 15.36 -16.02 25.34
N ASP A 34 14.05 -15.91 25.12
CA ASP A 34 13.30 -16.95 24.44
C ASP A 34 13.95 -17.20 23.07
N ARG A 35 14.46 -18.43 22.86
CA ARG A 35 15.10 -18.82 21.60
C ARG A 35 14.16 -18.64 20.40
N SER A 36 12.84 -18.58 20.61
CA SER A 36 11.85 -18.29 19.58
C SER A 36 11.99 -16.89 18.94
N TYR A 37 12.64 -15.93 19.61
CA TYR A 37 12.93 -14.62 19.01
C TYR A 37 13.99 -14.69 17.90
N PHE A 38 14.91 -15.66 17.96
CA PHE A 38 16.01 -15.76 17.00
C PHE A 38 15.64 -16.47 15.69
N THR A 39 14.41 -16.97 15.55
CA THR A 39 13.95 -17.74 14.39
C THR A 39 12.95 -17.00 13.51
N LYS A 40 12.65 -15.73 13.79
CA LYS A 40 11.60 -14.98 13.06
C LYS A 40 12.23 -13.88 12.19
N SER A 41 11.78 -13.76 10.94
CA SER A 41 12.17 -12.63 10.08
C SER A 41 11.31 -11.42 10.40
N PRO A 42 11.87 -10.24 10.69
CA PRO A 42 11.06 -9.04 10.87
C PRO A 42 10.27 -8.71 9.59
N VAL A 43 9.11 -8.05 9.74
CA VAL A 43 8.15 -7.81 8.66
C VAL A 43 7.97 -6.32 8.40
N ILE A 44 7.98 -5.91 7.12
CA ILE A 44 7.56 -4.59 6.68
C ILE A 44 6.29 -4.73 5.83
N LEU A 45 5.24 -3.99 6.20
CA LEU A 45 3.94 -3.97 5.52
C LEU A 45 3.85 -2.77 4.57
N VAL A 46 3.50 -3.01 3.30
CA VAL A 46 3.37 -1.96 2.27
C VAL A 46 1.93 -1.92 1.73
N PRO A 47 1.15 -0.90 2.07
CA PRO A 47 -0.27 -0.82 1.72
C PRO A 47 -0.52 -0.55 0.24
N GLY A 48 -1.76 -0.82 -0.19
CA GLY A 48 -2.28 -0.49 -1.51
C GLY A 48 -2.90 0.90 -1.60
N ASP A 49 -3.64 1.13 -2.67
CA ASP A 49 -4.39 2.36 -2.91
C ASP A 49 -5.42 2.60 -1.80
N GLY A 50 -5.47 3.82 -1.25
CA GLY A 50 -6.27 4.14 -0.07
C GLY A 50 -5.79 3.49 1.24
N GLY A 51 -4.75 2.66 1.25
CA GLY A 51 -4.38 1.82 2.39
C GLY A 51 -3.50 2.47 3.47
N SER A 52 -3.32 3.79 3.43
CA SER A 52 -2.60 4.57 4.46
C SER A 52 -3.44 5.73 4.89
N GLN A 53 -3.40 6.13 6.16
CA GLN A 53 -3.96 7.41 6.55
C GLN A 53 -3.22 8.58 5.86
N LEU A 54 -3.94 9.69 5.64
CA LEU A 54 -3.37 10.97 5.23
C LEU A 54 -3.90 12.08 6.13
N VAL A 55 -3.02 12.98 6.55
CA VAL A 55 -3.38 14.17 7.32
C VAL A 55 -3.12 15.42 6.51
N ALA A 56 -3.95 16.45 6.70
CA ALA A 56 -3.85 17.69 5.94
C ALA A 56 -3.89 18.93 6.84
N LYS A 57 -3.25 20.01 6.38
CA LYS A 57 -3.35 21.35 6.97
C LYS A 57 -3.71 22.36 5.88
N LEU A 58 -4.69 23.23 6.16
CA LEU A 58 -5.24 24.15 5.16
C LEU A 58 -4.78 25.59 5.38
N ASN A 59 -4.48 26.26 4.27
CA ASN A 59 -4.32 27.71 4.11
C ASN A 59 -4.66 28.08 2.65
N LYS A 60 -5.88 27.75 2.23
CA LYS A 60 -6.36 27.83 0.85
C LYS A 60 -6.59 29.29 0.42
N PRO A 61 -6.39 29.65 -0.85
CA PRO A 61 -6.72 30.99 -1.36
C PRO A 61 -8.23 31.22 -1.50
N SER A 62 -9.00 30.17 -1.76
CA SER A 62 -10.45 30.19 -1.98
C SER A 62 -11.13 28.92 -1.43
N LYS A 63 -12.47 28.93 -1.39
CA LYS A 63 -13.30 27.78 -1.00
C LYS A 63 -14.21 27.41 -2.18
N VAL A 64 -14.45 26.12 -2.41
CA VAL A 64 -15.42 25.66 -3.41
C VAL A 64 -16.88 25.84 -2.95
N HIS A 65 -17.11 25.80 -1.63
CA HIS A 65 -18.39 26.15 -1.01
C HIS A 65 -18.18 26.95 0.28
N ILE A 66 -19.20 27.71 0.70
CA ILE A 66 -19.14 28.58 1.89
C ILE A 66 -18.79 27.82 3.17
N PHE A 67 -19.27 26.58 3.28
CA PHE A 67 -19.08 25.70 4.44
C PHE A 67 -17.75 24.95 4.44
N CYS A 68 -16.94 25.01 3.37
CA CYS A 68 -15.62 24.38 3.37
C CYS A 68 -14.64 25.20 4.22
N ASP A 69 -13.71 24.56 4.92
CA ASP A 69 -12.66 25.30 5.62
C ASP A 69 -11.64 25.88 4.66
N LYS A 70 -11.23 27.13 4.93
CA LYS A 70 -10.14 27.79 4.20
C LYS A 70 -8.80 27.61 4.91
N LYS A 71 -8.83 27.55 6.24
CA LYS A 71 -7.64 27.48 7.09
C LYS A 71 -7.90 26.55 8.26
N THR A 72 -6.91 25.74 8.63
CA THR A 72 -6.91 24.96 9.87
C THR A 72 -5.71 25.36 10.73
N ASN A 73 -5.86 25.30 12.04
CA ASN A 73 -4.75 25.60 12.96
C ASN A 73 -3.70 24.48 12.94
N ASP A 74 -4.18 23.24 12.94
CA ASP A 74 -3.37 22.02 12.99
C ASP A 74 -3.68 21.08 11.82
N TYR A 75 -2.93 19.97 11.76
CA TYR A 75 -3.24 18.87 10.87
C TYR A 75 -4.49 18.14 11.35
N PHE A 76 -5.39 17.81 10.42
CA PHE A 76 -6.54 16.95 10.68
C PHE A 76 -6.45 15.69 9.82
N ASN A 77 -7.15 14.63 10.23
CA ASN A 77 -7.25 13.41 9.46
C ASN A 77 -8.08 13.65 8.18
N LEU A 78 -7.42 13.67 7.04
CA LEU A 78 -8.03 13.84 5.71
C LEU A 78 -8.53 12.49 5.19
N TRP A 79 -7.80 11.41 5.44
CA TRP A 79 -8.16 10.08 5.02
C TRP A 79 -7.73 9.01 6.05
N LEU A 80 -8.57 8.05 6.42
CA LEU A 80 -10.00 7.97 6.10
C LEU A 80 -10.79 8.76 7.15
N ASN A 81 -11.59 9.73 6.72
CA ASN A 81 -12.49 10.47 7.60
C ASN A 81 -13.93 10.43 7.04
N PRO A 82 -14.78 9.54 7.56
CA PRO A 82 -16.12 9.34 7.02
C PRO A 82 -17.03 10.57 7.09
N GLN A 83 -16.81 11.47 8.06
CA GLN A 83 -17.55 12.73 8.16
C GLN A 83 -17.27 13.65 6.96
N LEU A 84 -16.08 13.56 6.38
CA LEU A 84 -15.69 14.32 5.18
C LEU A 84 -16.30 13.74 3.89
N LEU A 85 -16.85 12.52 3.93
CA LEU A 85 -17.42 11.83 2.78
C LEU A 85 -18.96 11.96 2.68
N ILE A 86 -19.58 12.70 3.60
CA ILE A 86 -21.02 12.95 3.59
C ILE A 86 -21.38 13.89 2.42
N PRO A 87 -22.50 13.66 1.69
CA PRO A 87 -22.97 14.58 0.65
C PRO A 87 -23.03 16.04 1.13
N GLY A 88 -22.53 16.96 0.31
CA GLY A 88 -22.27 18.35 0.70
C GLY A 88 -20.81 18.57 1.11
N VAL A 89 -20.36 17.94 2.20
CA VAL A 89 -18.96 18.05 2.70
C VAL A 89 -17.96 17.41 1.73
N LEU A 90 -18.39 16.37 1.01
CA LEU A 90 -17.58 15.64 0.03
C LEU A 90 -16.84 16.55 -0.96
N HIS A 91 -17.47 17.62 -1.43
CA HIS A 91 -16.82 18.54 -2.37
C HIS A 91 -15.64 19.29 -1.74
N CYS A 92 -15.70 19.58 -0.43
CA CYS A 92 -14.56 20.13 0.31
C CYS A 92 -13.43 19.11 0.40
N TRP A 93 -13.76 17.84 0.66
CA TRP A 93 -12.78 16.75 0.70
C TRP A 93 -12.09 16.57 -0.66
N VAL A 94 -12.86 16.51 -1.75
CA VAL A 94 -12.34 16.39 -3.13
C VAL A 94 -11.39 17.53 -3.47
N ASP A 95 -11.74 18.78 -3.14
CA ASP A 95 -10.87 19.94 -3.41
C ASP A 95 -9.64 20.01 -2.50
N ASN A 96 -9.62 19.30 -1.37
CA ASN A 96 -8.45 19.19 -0.52
C ASN A 96 -7.54 18.03 -0.95
N MET A 97 -8.14 16.90 -1.31
CA MET A 97 -7.46 15.64 -1.59
C MET A 97 -6.89 15.56 -3.02
N ARG A 98 -7.51 16.23 -4.00
CA ARG A 98 -7.05 16.18 -5.40
C ARG A 98 -5.63 16.73 -5.56
N LEU A 99 -4.90 16.14 -6.51
CA LEU A 99 -3.62 16.62 -6.99
C LEU A 99 -3.79 17.62 -8.14
N VAL A 100 -2.80 18.47 -8.33
CA VAL A 100 -2.67 19.38 -9.48
C VAL A 100 -1.44 18.98 -10.26
N TYR A 101 -1.66 18.53 -11.49
CA TYR A 101 -0.59 18.17 -12.42
C TYR A 101 -0.11 19.38 -13.22
N ASN A 102 1.20 19.55 -13.32
CA ASN A 102 1.83 20.61 -14.09
C ASN A 102 2.49 20.02 -15.35
N ASN A 103 1.95 20.39 -16.52
CA ASN A 103 2.44 19.92 -17.82
C ASN A 103 3.88 20.33 -18.14
N VAL A 104 4.39 21.42 -17.53
CA VAL A 104 5.77 21.90 -17.74
C VAL A 104 6.73 21.09 -16.88
N THR A 105 6.44 20.94 -15.58
CA THR A 105 7.34 20.23 -14.67
C THR A 105 7.17 18.72 -14.70
N ARG A 106 6.12 18.20 -15.36
CA ARG A 106 5.77 16.77 -15.44
C ARG A 106 5.60 16.12 -14.06
N ARG A 107 5.00 16.85 -13.12
CA ARG A 107 4.86 16.45 -11.71
C ARG A 107 3.54 16.93 -11.12
N THR A 108 3.14 16.30 -10.02
CA THR A 108 1.97 16.69 -9.24
C THR A 108 2.33 17.47 -7.97
N SER A 109 1.46 18.40 -7.62
CA SER A 109 1.46 19.12 -6.35
C SER A 109 0.12 18.93 -5.64
N ASN A 110 0.08 19.16 -4.33
CA ASN A 110 -1.19 19.25 -3.61
C ASN A 110 -2.02 20.42 -4.14
N SER A 111 -3.32 20.40 -3.83
CA SER A 111 -4.19 21.54 -4.11
C SER A 111 -3.66 22.85 -3.47
N PRO A 112 -3.87 24.02 -4.09
CA PRO A 112 -3.31 25.27 -3.58
C PRO A 112 -3.67 25.55 -2.13
N GLY A 113 -2.64 25.78 -1.30
CA GLY A 113 -2.81 26.01 0.13
C GLY A 113 -3.18 24.77 0.93
N VAL A 114 -2.97 23.57 0.41
CA VAL A 114 -3.16 22.31 1.14
C VAL A 114 -1.80 21.64 1.32
N ASP A 115 -1.40 21.43 2.56
CA ASP A 115 -0.26 20.55 2.88
C ASP A 115 -0.78 19.19 3.31
N ILE A 116 -0.23 18.10 2.76
CA ILE A 116 -0.62 16.72 3.08
C ILE A 116 0.61 15.95 3.51
N ARG A 117 0.46 15.15 4.56
CA ARG A 117 1.50 14.29 5.10
C ARG A 117 0.98 12.88 5.31
N VAL A 118 1.92 11.95 5.26
CA VAL A 118 1.69 10.54 5.57
C VAL A 118 2.19 10.29 7.00
N PRO A 119 1.30 10.11 7.98
CA PRO A 119 1.70 9.81 9.35
C PRO A 119 2.18 8.35 9.49
N GLY A 120 2.90 8.08 10.58
CA GLY A 120 3.14 6.71 11.03
C GLY A 120 4.17 5.91 10.23
N PHE A 121 5.08 6.54 9.50
CA PHE A 121 6.13 5.81 8.80
C PHE A 121 7.00 5.00 9.79
N GLY A 122 7.11 3.70 9.57
CA GLY A 122 7.75 2.74 10.49
C GLY A 122 6.80 2.16 11.55
N ASN A 123 5.62 2.74 11.74
CA ASN A 123 4.57 2.25 12.65
C ASN A 123 3.48 1.51 11.87
N THR A 124 2.75 0.58 12.51
CA THR A 124 1.63 -0.16 11.88
C THR A 124 0.27 0.52 12.04
N SER A 125 0.08 1.40 13.02
CA SER A 125 -1.21 1.98 13.41
C SER A 125 -1.95 2.65 12.25
N ASN A 126 -1.25 3.46 11.43
CA ASN A 126 -1.84 4.23 10.33
C ASN A 126 -2.12 3.40 9.06
N ILE A 127 -1.83 2.10 9.09
CA ILE A 127 -2.18 1.12 8.03
C ILE A 127 -3.01 -0.05 8.57
N GLU A 128 -3.11 -0.20 9.90
CA GLU A 128 -4.05 -1.12 10.55
C GLU A 128 -5.47 -0.56 10.45
N TRP A 129 -5.70 0.62 11.02
CA TRP A 129 -7.00 1.29 11.03
C TRP A 129 -6.94 2.56 10.18
N LEU A 130 -7.76 2.65 9.13
CA LEU A 130 -7.77 3.85 8.27
C LEU A 130 -8.62 4.98 8.85
N ASP A 131 -9.67 4.65 9.61
CA ASP A 131 -10.48 5.63 10.34
C ASP A 131 -10.09 5.66 11.82
N PRO A 132 -9.36 6.69 12.28
CA PRO A 132 -8.93 6.81 13.68
C PRO A 132 -10.06 7.28 14.61
N SER A 133 -11.20 7.72 14.08
CA SER A 133 -12.25 8.38 14.88
C SER A 133 -13.03 7.40 15.76
N GLY A 134 -13.11 6.12 15.36
CA GLY A 134 -13.99 5.14 15.98
C GLY A 134 -15.47 5.55 15.98
N PHE A 135 -15.82 6.62 15.25
CA PHE A 135 -17.09 7.32 15.36
C PHE A 135 -18.27 6.45 14.92
N MET A 136 -18.02 5.51 14.00
CA MET A 136 -19.05 4.63 13.50
C MET A 136 -19.06 3.28 14.22
N PRO A 137 -20.23 2.63 14.39
CA PRO A 137 -20.32 1.29 14.96
C PRO A 137 -19.42 0.27 14.22
N PRO A 138 -18.92 -0.79 14.90
CA PRO A 138 -18.01 -1.77 14.30
C PRO A 138 -18.51 -2.43 13.00
N PHE A 139 -19.83 -2.61 12.86
CA PHE A 139 -20.42 -3.17 11.64
C PHE A 139 -20.31 -2.21 10.44
N ILE A 140 -20.37 -0.89 10.67
CA ILE A 140 -20.17 0.13 9.63
C ILE A 140 -18.68 0.31 9.37
N GLN A 141 -17.82 0.25 10.40
CA GLN A 141 -16.36 0.31 10.24
C GLN A 141 -15.83 -0.79 9.29
N ARG A 142 -16.40 -2.00 9.38
CA ARG A 142 -16.10 -3.10 8.45
C ARG A 142 -16.64 -2.88 7.05
N MET A 143 -17.71 -2.10 6.88
CA MET A 143 -18.27 -1.78 5.56
C MET A 143 -17.49 -0.70 4.81
N ILE A 144 -16.93 0.30 5.49
CA ILE A 144 -16.20 1.41 4.83
C ILE A 144 -14.68 1.23 4.74
N LEU A 145 -14.20 -0.02 4.83
CA LEU A 145 -12.79 -0.38 4.66
C LEU A 145 -11.86 0.17 5.76
N SER A 146 -12.37 0.49 6.95
CA SER A 146 -11.55 1.04 8.04
C SER A 146 -10.58 0.04 8.66
N ASN A 147 -10.87 -1.26 8.59
CA ASN A 147 -9.93 -2.33 8.95
C ASN A 147 -9.16 -2.76 7.69
N TYR A 148 -7.84 -2.57 7.71
CA TYR A 148 -6.98 -2.93 6.59
C TYR A 148 -5.95 -4.01 6.96
N TYR A 149 -4.85 -3.67 7.64
CA TYR A 149 -3.83 -4.65 8.06
C TYR A 149 -4.07 -5.28 9.44
N VAL A 150 -5.16 -4.96 10.15
CA VAL A 150 -5.37 -5.35 11.56
C VAL A 150 -5.21 -6.85 11.78
N ASP A 151 -5.83 -7.67 10.94
CA ASP A 151 -5.86 -9.12 11.12
C ASP A 151 -4.49 -9.78 10.85
N ILE A 152 -3.73 -9.27 9.87
CA ILE A 152 -2.34 -9.70 9.62
C ILE A 152 -1.45 -9.30 10.80
N VAL A 153 -1.56 -8.05 11.26
CA VAL A 153 -0.74 -7.56 12.38
C VAL A 153 -1.06 -8.34 13.65
N ASN A 154 -2.33 -8.57 13.98
CA ASN A 154 -2.74 -9.37 15.13
C ASN A 154 -2.25 -10.81 15.02
N GLY A 155 -2.38 -11.44 13.84
CA GLY A 155 -1.86 -12.79 13.61
C GLY A 155 -0.35 -12.92 13.80
N LEU A 156 0.41 -11.87 13.50
CA LEU A 156 1.86 -11.81 13.79
C LEU A 156 2.13 -11.53 15.28
N VAL A 157 1.37 -10.66 15.92
CA VAL A 157 1.48 -10.38 17.36
C VAL A 157 1.20 -11.63 18.19
N ASP A 158 0.26 -12.47 17.77
CA ASP A 158 0.01 -13.79 18.36
C ASP A 158 1.22 -14.74 18.27
N LEU A 159 2.15 -14.51 17.32
CA LEU A 159 3.44 -15.20 17.25
C LEU A 159 4.55 -14.53 18.08
N GLY A 160 4.22 -13.52 18.88
CA GLY A 160 5.18 -12.74 19.67
C GLY A 160 5.89 -11.63 18.89
N TYR A 161 5.32 -11.17 17.78
CA TYR A 161 5.78 -9.92 17.16
C TYR A 161 5.38 -8.71 18.04
N GLN A 162 6.21 -7.69 18.01
CA GLN A 162 6.00 -6.40 18.64
C GLN A 162 5.89 -5.33 17.54
N ARG A 163 4.75 -4.64 17.53
CA ARG A 163 4.53 -3.45 16.71
C ARG A 163 5.69 -2.48 16.90
N ASP A 164 6.09 -1.83 15.82
CA ASP A 164 7.15 -0.82 15.78
C ASP A 164 8.57 -1.35 16.08
N LEU A 165 8.75 -2.67 16.19
CA LEU A 165 10.06 -3.30 16.34
C LEU A 165 10.33 -4.31 15.23
N ASN A 166 9.65 -5.46 15.27
CA ASN A 166 9.83 -6.55 14.31
C ASN A 166 8.65 -6.69 13.35
N ILE A 167 7.60 -5.88 13.52
CA ILE A 167 6.60 -5.60 12.49
C ILE A 167 6.44 -4.08 12.35
N ARG A 168 6.62 -3.60 11.12
CA ARG A 168 6.72 -2.17 10.79
C ARG A 168 5.81 -1.86 9.61
N GLY A 169 5.21 -0.68 9.58
CA GLY A 169 4.46 -0.20 8.41
C GLY A 169 5.27 0.77 7.56
N ALA A 170 5.06 0.73 6.24
CA ALA A 170 5.66 1.67 5.30
C ALA A 170 4.58 2.41 4.49
N PRO A 171 3.72 3.22 5.15
CA PRO A 171 2.71 4.02 4.49
C PRO A 171 3.34 5.04 3.54
N TYR A 172 2.58 5.43 2.52
CA TYR A 172 2.98 6.44 1.53
C TYR A 172 1.77 7.21 1.01
N ASP A 173 2.04 8.29 0.27
CA ASP A 173 1.01 9.04 -0.44
C ASP A 173 0.58 8.24 -1.67
N TYR A 174 -0.45 7.41 -1.49
CA TYR A 174 -0.95 6.48 -2.50
C TYR A 174 -1.57 7.17 -3.72
N ARG A 175 -1.79 8.49 -3.67
CA ARG A 175 -2.21 9.28 -4.84
C ARG A 175 -1.10 9.39 -5.90
N LYS A 176 0.16 9.24 -5.47
CA LYS A 176 1.35 9.41 -6.31
C LYS A 176 1.89 8.07 -6.82
N ALA A 177 2.44 8.10 -8.04
CA ALA A 177 3.15 6.99 -8.64
C ALA A 177 4.67 7.03 -8.35
N PRO A 178 5.41 5.92 -8.58
CA PRO A 178 6.82 5.81 -8.22
C PRO A 178 7.76 6.91 -8.74
N ASN A 179 7.43 7.54 -9.88
CA ASN A 179 8.19 8.65 -10.46
C ASN A 179 8.31 9.87 -9.53
N GLU A 180 7.41 10.00 -8.55
CA GLU A 180 7.40 11.10 -7.58
C GLU A 180 7.69 10.65 -6.14
N MET A 181 8.10 9.40 -5.92
CA MET A 181 8.23 8.79 -4.59
C MET A 181 9.69 8.63 -4.12
N GLY A 182 10.62 9.44 -4.64
CA GLY A 182 12.05 9.34 -4.32
C GLY A 182 12.36 9.41 -2.82
N GLU A 183 11.74 10.35 -2.10
CA GLU A 183 11.91 10.48 -0.64
C GLU A 183 11.41 9.24 0.11
N TYR A 184 10.25 8.71 -0.30
CA TYR A 184 9.70 7.47 0.27
C TYR A 184 10.65 6.29 0.06
N TYR A 185 11.22 6.11 -1.13
CA TYR A 185 12.15 5.00 -1.37
C TYR A 185 13.47 5.13 -0.59
N GLY A 186 13.95 6.36 -0.41
CA GLY A 186 15.08 6.64 0.48
C GLY A 186 14.76 6.28 1.93
N ALA A 187 13.57 6.65 2.43
CA ALA A 187 13.11 6.31 3.76
C ALA A 187 12.85 4.80 3.92
N LEU A 188 12.31 4.13 2.91
CA LEU A 188 12.04 2.68 2.91
C LEU A 188 13.34 1.88 3.01
N LYS A 189 14.38 2.28 2.28
CA LYS A 189 15.70 1.66 2.40
C LYS A 189 16.26 1.76 3.81
N LYS A 190 16.19 2.96 4.42
CA LYS A 190 16.61 3.18 5.82
C LYS A 190 15.78 2.33 6.78
N LEU A 191 14.46 2.27 6.61
CA LEU A 191 13.57 1.46 7.43
C LEU A 191 13.97 -0.02 7.38
N VAL A 192 14.33 -0.56 6.21
CA VAL A 192 14.82 -1.94 6.07
C VAL A 192 16.11 -2.15 6.86
N GLU A 193 17.09 -1.25 6.68
CA GLU A 193 18.40 -1.34 7.34
C GLU A 193 18.25 -1.23 8.87
N GLU A 194 17.47 -0.28 9.36
CA GLU A 194 17.14 -0.14 10.78
C GLU A 194 16.40 -1.36 11.34
N THR A 195 15.42 -1.88 10.61
CA THR A 195 14.66 -3.06 11.02
C THR A 195 15.56 -4.29 11.08
N TYR A 196 16.52 -4.43 10.16
CA TYR A 196 17.51 -5.49 10.19
C TYR A 196 18.41 -5.40 11.44
N GLU A 197 19.02 -4.24 11.70
CA GLU A 197 19.94 -4.07 12.83
C GLU A 197 19.23 -4.24 14.18
N ARG A 198 18.00 -3.71 14.32
CA ARG A 198 17.22 -3.81 15.56
C ARG A 198 16.67 -5.21 15.85
N ASN A 199 16.70 -6.11 14.86
CA ASN A 199 16.15 -7.46 14.97
C ASN A 199 17.23 -8.52 14.74
N TYR A 200 18.37 -8.35 15.42
CA TYR A 200 19.48 -9.31 15.44
C TYR A 200 19.98 -9.67 14.03
N GLN A 201 20.01 -8.69 13.14
CA GLN A 201 20.52 -8.84 11.78
C GLN A 201 19.79 -9.93 10.99
N LYS A 202 18.49 -10.08 11.26
CA LYS A 202 17.60 -10.98 10.51
C LYS A 202 17.06 -10.27 9.28
N ARG A 203 17.15 -10.97 8.14
CA ARG A 203 16.63 -10.51 6.85
C ARG A 203 15.12 -10.26 6.95
N VAL A 204 14.68 -9.15 6.35
CA VAL A 204 13.32 -8.61 6.41
C VAL A 204 12.43 -9.29 5.38
N THR A 205 11.23 -9.68 5.80
CA THR A 205 10.14 -10.11 4.91
C THR A 205 9.25 -8.91 4.58
N PHE A 206 8.98 -8.68 3.30
CA PHE A 206 7.98 -7.72 2.88
C PHE A 206 6.62 -8.41 2.73
N VAL A 207 5.55 -7.75 3.18
CA VAL A 207 4.17 -8.11 2.84
C VAL A 207 3.54 -6.89 2.19
N CYS A 208 3.22 -6.98 0.90
CA CYS A 208 2.57 -5.91 0.16
C CYS A 208 1.14 -6.30 -0.17
N HIS A 209 0.28 -5.30 -0.41
CA HIS A 209 -1.06 -5.51 -0.92
C HIS A 209 -1.38 -4.59 -2.10
N SER A 210 -2.08 -5.12 -3.12
CA SER A 210 -2.62 -4.35 -4.24
C SER A 210 -1.56 -3.45 -4.92
N LEU A 211 -1.78 -2.14 -5.04
CA LEU A 211 -0.82 -1.13 -5.55
C LEU A 211 0.53 -1.16 -4.82
N GLY A 212 0.56 -1.51 -3.53
CA GLY A 212 1.78 -1.59 -2.74
C GLY A 212 2.77 -2.61 -3.29
N CYS A 213 2.28 -3.62 -4.02
CA CYS A 213 3.12 -4.67 -4.59
C CYS A 213 3.96 -4.21 -5.79
N PRO A 214 3.40 -3.60 -6.86
CA PRO A 214 4.24 -2.99 -7.88
C PRO A 214 5.11 -1.85 -7.35
N VAL A 215 4.66 -1.07 -6.36
CA VAL A 215 5.50 -0.06 -5.67
C VAL A 215 6.72 -0.71 -5.00
N THR A 216 6.52 -1.83 -4.31
CA THR A 216 7.59 -2.61 -3.65
C THR A 216 8.52 -3.27 -4.67
N SER A 217 7.95 -3.84 -5.75
CA SER A 217 8.73 -4.46 -6.82
C SER A 217 9.61 -3.45 -7.54
N TYR A 218 9.09 -2.24 -7.80
CA TYR A 218 9.91 -1.14 -8.33
C TYR A 218 11.09 -0.85 -7.39
N PHE A 219 10.85 -0.72 -6.08
CA PHE A 219 11.90 -0.49 -5.08
C PHE A 219 13.00 -1.57 -5.13
N PHE A 220 12.64 -2.86 -5.18
CA PHE A 220 13.62 -3.95 -5.28
C PHE A 220 14.41 -3.93 -6.59
N ASN A 221 13.79 -3.54 -7.69
CA ASN A 221 14.48 -3.38 -8.98
C ASN A 221 15.44 -2.17 -8.99
N GLN A 222 15.37 -1.27 -8.00
CA GLN A 222 16.36 -0.19 -7.81
C GLN A 222 17.50 -0.58 -6.85
N GLN A 223 17.42 -1.71 -6.15
CA GLN A 223 18.46 -2.14 -5.22
C GLN A 223 19.41 -3.16 -5.85
N SER A 224 20.69 -3.08 -5.46
CA SER A 224 21.69 -4.08 -5.87
C SER A 224 21.34 -5.47 -5.32
N GLN A 225 21.73 -6.52 -6.05
CA GLN A 225 21.52 -7.89 -5.60
C GLN A 225 22.26 -8.18 -4.28
N LEU A 226 23.43 -7.57 -4.06
CA LEU A 226 24.18 -7.67 -2.80
C LEU A 226 23.37 -7.11 -1.62
N TRP A 227 22.74 -5.95 -1.81
CA TRP A 227 21.88 -5.36 -0.77
C TRP A 227 20.67 -6.25 -0.49
N LYS A 228 19.99 -6.73 -1.53
CA LYS A 228 18.83 -7.62 -1.38
C LYS A 228 19.20 -8.93 -0.68
N LYS A 229 20.33 -9.55 -1.03
CA LYS A 229 20.86 -10.75 -0.38
C LYS A 229 21.16 -10.52 1.11
N LYS A 230 21.69 -9.35 1.48
CA LYS A 230 21.99 -9.00 2.86
C LYS A 230 20.75 -8.72 3.69
N TYR A 231 19.80 -7.95 3.16
CA TYR A 231 18.72 -7.37 3.96
C TYR A 231 17.36 -8.04 3.78
N ILE A 232 17.09 -8.69 2.65
CA ILE A 232 15.75 -9.18 2.30
C ILE A 232 15.69 -10.69 2.36
N LYS A 233 14.66 -11.19 3.06
CA LYS A 233 14.31 -12.60 3.09
C LYS A 233 13.49 -12.95 1.86
N GLY A 234 12.38 -12.24 1.67
CA GLY A 234 11.49 -12.40 0.53
C GLY A 234 10.31 -11.44 0.54
N LEU A 235 9.44 -11.59 -0.45
CA LEU A 235 8.25 -10.78 -0.71
C LEU A 235 7.00 -11.67 -0.71
N ILE A 236 6.09 -11.43 0.22
CA ILE A 236 4.72 -11.95 0.16
C ILE A 236 3.85 -10.90 -0.53
N SER A 237 3.38 -11.24 -1.73
CA SER A 237 2.58 -10.37 -2.58
C SER A 237 1.11 -10.76 -2.49
N LEU A 238 0.27 -9.91 -1.92
CA LEU A 238 -1.17 -10.14 -1.77
C LEU A 238 -1.94 -9.32 -2.83
N GLY A 239 -2.55 -9.99 -3.80
CA GLY A 239 -3.42 -9.33 -4.79
C GLY A 239 -2.70 -8.27 -5.64
N GLY A 240 -1.41 -8.47 -5.92
CA GLY A 240 -0.56 -7.44 -6.52
C GLY A 240 -1.04 -7.01 -7.92
N ALA A 241 -1.29 -5.71 -8.10
CA ALA A 241 -1.80 -5.13 -9.35
C ALA A 241 -0.67 -4.81 -10.37
N TYR A 242 0.24 -5.75 -10.62
CA TYR A 242 1.46 -5.53 -11.41
C TYR A 242 1.20 -5.09 -12.86
N GLY A 243 0.15 -5.64 -13.47
CA GLY A 243 -0.28 -5.34 -14.82
C GLY A 243 -1.22 -4.14 -14.93
N GLY A 244 -1.62 -3.54 -13.81
CA GLY A 244 -2.75 -2.63 -13.76
C GLY A 244 -4.11 -3.35 -13.76
N ALA A 245 -5.19 -2.59 -13.86
CA ALA A 245 -6.57 -3.11 -13.86
C ALA A 245 -7.47 -2.26 -14.76
N VAL A 246 -8.42 -2.89 -15.46
CA VAL A 246 -9.41 -2.15 -16.27
C VAL A 246 -10.30 -1.27 -15.38
N LYS A 247 -10.47 -1.63 -14.10
CA LYS A 247 -11.13 -0.79 -13.11
C LYS A 247 -10.46 0.60 -12.94
N ALA A 248 -9.14 0.71 -13.09
CA ALA A 248 -8.46 2.02 -13.05
C ALA A 248 -8.92 2.91 -14.23
N MET A 249 -9.02 2.35 -15.43
CA MET A 249 -9.53 3.04 -16.62
C MET A 249 -10.98 3.51 -16.42
N LYS A 250 -11.83 2.67 -15.82
CA LYS A 250 -13.21 3.04 -15.45
C LYS A 250 -13.24 4.16 -14.42
N THR A 251 -12.41 4.06 -13.37
CA THR A 251 -12.34 5.04 -12.27
C THR A 251 -11.94 6.41 -12.80
N ILE A 252 -10.95 6.49 -13.69
CA ILE A 252 -10.57 7.75 -14.35
C ILE A 252 -11.73 8.35 -15.18
N ALA A 253 -12.48 7.51 -15.90
CA ALA A 253 -13.54 7.97 -16.79
C ALA A 253 -14.80 8.44 -16.06
N SER A 254 -15.30 7.66 -15.11
CA SER A 254 -16.60 7.88 -14.47
C SER A 254 -16.54 8.13 -12.96
N GLY A 255 -15.38 7.91 -12.34
CA GLY A 255 -15.22 7.82 -10.90
C GLY A 255 -15.74 6.50 -10.30
N GLU A 256 -15.56 6.36 -8.99
CA GLU A 256 -16.03 5.28 -8.12
C GLU A 256 -16.62 5.88 -6.83
N ASN A 257 -17.59 5.21 -6.23
CA ASN A 257 -18.24 5.67 -4.99
C ASN A 257 -17.65 5.05 -3.71
N LEU A 258 -16.51 4.35 -3.82
CA LEU A 258 -15.82 3.68 -2.70
C LEU A 258 -16.71 2.68 -1.93
N GLY A 259 -17.79 2.18 -2.54
CA GLY A 259 -18.78 1.31 -1.87
C GLY A 259 -19.79 2.07 -0.99
N ILE A 260 -19.76 3.40 -0.97
CA ILE A 260 -20.65 4.24 -0.17
C ILE A 260 -21.92 4.53 -0.97
N LEU A 261 -23.05 3.94 -0.59
CA LEU A 261 -24.31 4.01 -1.36
C LEU A 261 -24.80 5.43 -1.64
N ILE A 262 -24.56 6.36 -0.70
CA ILE A 262 -25.03 7.75 -0.80
C ILE A 262 -24.11 8.67 -1.60
N VAL A 263 -22.92 8.21 -1.99
CA VAL A 263 -21.95 8.98 -2.78
C VAL A 263 -22.12 8.63 -4.26
N LYS A 264 -22.24 9.64 -5.12
CA LYS A 264 -22.25 9.40 -6.57
C LYS A 264 -20.80 9.24 -7.05
N GLN A 265 -20.60 8.31 -7.98
CA GLN A 265 -19.28 8.06 -8.58
C GLN A 265 -18.67 9.32 -9.21
N SER A 266 -19.52 10.15 -9.84
CA SER A 266 -19.13 11.42 -10.44
C SER A 266 -18.55 12.43 -9.44
N ASP A 267 -18.96 12.36 -8.18
CA ASP A 267 -18.59 13.37 -7.18
C ASP A 267 -17.12 13.19 -6.76
N LEU A 268 -16.60 11.96 -6.82
CA LEU A 268 -15.22 11.61 -6.49
C LEU A 268 -14.28 11.61 -7.70
N LYS A 269 -14.83 11.63 -8.91
CA LYS A 269 -14.07 11.51 -10.16
C LYS A 269 -12.87 12.47 -10.24
N ILE A 270 -13.06 13.75 -9.87
CA ILE A 270 -12.01 14.78 -9.97
C ILE A 270 -10.80 14.45 -9.08
N GLU A 271 -11.05 13.96 -7.87
CA GLU A 271 -9.98 13.53 -6.98
C GLU A 271 -9.30 12.28 -7.56
N GLN A 272 -10.08 11.25 -7.88
CA GLN A 272 -9.56 9.97 -8.35
C GLN A 272 -8.72 10.11 -9.62
N MET A 273 -9.24 10.80 -10.64
CA MET A 273 -8.53 11.00 -11.92
C MET A 273 -7.27 11.87 -11.77
N SER A 274 -7.13 12.63 -10.68
CA SER A 274 -5.92 13.43 -10.41
C SER A 274 -4.76 12.60 -9.84
N SER A 275 -5.05 11.41 -9.31
CA SER A 275 -4.07 10.50 -8.73
C SER A 275 -3.26 9.79 -9.82
N THR A 276 -1.96 10.11 -9.90
CA THR A 276 -1.04 9.50 -10.89
C THR A 276 -0.85 8.00 -10.67
N SER A 277 -1.13 7.49 -9.46
CA SER A 277 -1.16 6.06 -9.18
C SER A 277 -2.20 5.30 -10.02
N LEU A 278 -3.34 5.91 -10.37
CA LEU A 278 -4.31 5.27 -11.29
C LEU A 278 -3.77 5.19 -12.71
N ALA A 279 -3.02 6.20 -13.17
CA ALA A 279 -2.36 6.17 -14.47
C ALA A 279 -1.28 5.08 -14.52
N PHE A 280 -0.53 4.91 -13.43
CA PHE A 280 0.44 3.82 -13.23
C PHE A 280 -0.22 2.42 -13.25
N LEU A 281 -1.48 2.32 -12.83
CA LEU A 281 -2.29 1.09 -12.81
C LEU A 281 -3.17 0.89 -14.06
N LEU A 282 -2.94 1.63 -15.14
CA LEU A 282 -3.61 1.33 -16.40
C LEU A 282 -3.16 -0.03 -16.96
N PRO A 283 -4.05 -0.76 -17.67
CA PRO A 283 -3.71 -2.04 -18.30
C PRO A 283 -2.42 -1.99 -19.14
N ALA A 284 -1.50 -2.90 -18.83
CA ALA A 284 -0.18 -2.95 -19.44
C ALA A 284 -0.20 -3.55 -20.86
N ARG A 285 0.53 -2.92 -21.80
CA ARG A 285 0.71 -3.42 -23.18
C ARG A 285 1.31 -4.81 -23.28
N GLN A 286 2.04 -5.26 -22.26
CA GLN A 286 2.63 -6.59 -22.21
C GLN A 286 1.61 -7.69 -21.88
N LEU A 287 0.42 -7.35 -21.38
CA LEU A 287 -0.61 -8.29 -20.91
C LEU A 287 -1.95 -8.16 -21.66
N TRP A 288 -2.23 -7.01 -22.26
CA TRP A 288 -3.37 -6.78 -23.13
C TRP A 288 -2.87 -6.51 -24.54
N GLY A 289 -3.47 -7.19 -25.53
CA GLY A 289 -3.05 -7.07 -26.93
C GLY A 289 -3.35 -5.69 -27.50
N PRO A 290 -2.59 -5.22 -28.53
CA PRO A 290 -2.81 -3.90 -29.13
C PRO A 290 -4.19 -3.75 -29.79
N ASN A 291 -4.82 -4.87 -30.19
CA ASN A 291 -6.15 -4.92 -30.78
C ASN A 291 -7.24 -5.35 -29.77
N GLU A 292 -6.86 -5.62 -28.52
CA GLU A 292 -7.81 -6.05 -27.49
C GLU A 292 -8.61 -4.85 -26.97
N GLN A 293 -9.92 -4.89 -27.16
CA GLN A 293 -10.83 -3.83 -26.72
C GLN A 293 -10.92 -3.79 -25.19
N LEU A 294 -10.54 -2.67 -24.59
CA LEU A 294 -10.72 -2.36 -23.18
C LEU A 294 -11.98 -1.52 -22.94
N ALA A 295 -12.30 -0.64 -23.88
CA ALA A 295 -13.55 0.10 -23.89
C ALA A 295 -14.02 0.30 -25.33
N PHE A 296 -15.32 0.46 -25.56
CA PHE A 296 -15.85 0.66 -26.91
C PHE A 296 -17.20 1.38 -26.91
N THR A 297 -17.44 2.19 -27.94
CA THR A 297 -18.69 2.89 -28.23
C THR A 297 -19.35 2.26 -29.47
N LYS A 298 -20.42 2.87 -30.01
CA LYS A 298 -21.00 2.46 -31.30
C LYS A 298 -20.03 2.65 -32.48
N THR A 299 -19.07 3.56 -32.35
CA THR A 299 -18.24 4.05 -33.47
C THR A 299 -16.73 3.92 -33.24
N LYS A 300 -16.30 3.58 -32.02
CA LYS A 300 -14.88 3.64 -31.64
C LYS A 300 -14.50 2.55 -30.65
N ASN A 301 -13.27 2.06 -30.75
CA ASN A 301 -12.66 1.09 -29.85
C ASN A 301 -11.42 1.69 -29.19
N TYR A 302 -11.28 1.46 -27.89
CA TYR A 302 -10.12 1.86 -27.09
C TYR A 302 -9.39 0.62 -26.60
N THR A 303 -8.08 0.60 -26.82
CA THR A 303 -7.14 -0.46 -26.45
C THR A 303 -5.94 0.14 -25.74
N VAL A 304 -4.98 -0.69 -25.34
CA VAL A 304 -3.69 -0.21 -24.81
C VAL A 304 -2.85 0.58 -25.83
N ALA A 305 -3.20 0.52 -27.12
CA ALA A 305 -2.47 1.19 -28.19
C ALA A 305 -2.88 2.66 -28.38
N ASN A 306 -4.10 3.04 -28.01
CA ASN A 306 -4.67 4.37 -28.28
C ASN A 306 -5.26 5.04 -27.02
N TYR A 307 -4.51 5.01 -25.92
CA TYR A 307 -4.92 5.71 -24.69
C TYR A 307 -5.04 7.22 -24.85
N ASP A 308 -4.26 7.84 -25.74
CA ASP A 308 -4.38 9.25 -26.10
C ASP A 308 -5.79 9.61 -26.58
N GLU A 309 -6.33 8.77 -27.47
CA GLU A 309 -7.70 8.93 -27.97
C GLU A 309 -8.73 8.74 -26.86
N PHE A 310 -8.55 7.72 -26.00
CA PHE A 310 -9.44 7.49 -24.87
C PHE A 310 -9.47 8.70 -23.92
N PHE A 311 -8.30 9.18 -23.50
CA PHE A 311 -8.19 10.33 -22.59
C PHE A 311 -8.74 11.62 -23.19
N THR A 312 -8.59 11.81 -24.49
CA THR A 312 -9.20 12.94 -25.21
C THR A 312 -10.72 12.84 -25.19
N ASP A 313 -11.29 11.68 -25.51
CA ASP A 313 -12.73 11.50 -25.64
C ASP A 313 -13.48 11.56 -24.30
N ILE A 314 -12.81 11.24 -23.18
CA ILE A 314 -13.38 11.43 -21.84
C ILE A 314 -13.19 12.87 -21.29
N GLY A 315 -12.57 13.76 -22.07
CA GLY A 315 -12.32 15.15 -21.69
C GLY A 315 -11.17 15.34 -20.68
N TYR A 316 -10.18 14.44 -20.67
CA TYR A 316 -9.04 14.52 -19.74
C TYR A 316 -7.70 14.13 -20.38
N PRO A 317 -7.21 14.90 -21.36
CA PRO A 317 -5.91 14.64 -22.01
C PRO A 317 -4.73 14.64 -21.02
N THR A 318 -4.82 15.37 -19.90
CA THR A 318 -3.80 15.36 -18.83
C THR A 318 -3.54 13.96 -18.27
N GLY A 319 -4.56 13.09 -18.21
CA GLY A 319 -4.37 11.71 -17.76
C GLY A 319 -3.47 10.88 -18.69
N TYR A 320 -3.43 11.19 -19.98
CA TYR A 320 -2.48 10.56 -20.92
C TYR A 320 -1.04 11.03 -20.65
N GLU A 321 -0.86 12.29 -20.27
CA GLU A 321 0.45 12.81 -19.87
C GLU A 321 0.97 12.13 -18.60
N MET A 322 0.10 11.96 -17.60
CA MET A 322 0.40 11.17 -16.39
C MET A 322 0.75 9.71 -16.74
N TYR A 323 0.01 9.08 -17.66
CA TYR A 323 0.31 7.72 -18.12
C TYR A 323 1.72 7.62 -18.72
N LYS A 324 2.09 8.55 -19.61
CA LYS A 324 3.44 8.58 -20.20
C LYS A 324 4.54 8.71 -19.14
N ASP A 325 4.34 9.56 -18.15
CA ASP A 325 5.35 9.80 -17.10
C ASP A 325 5.51 8.60 -16.16
N THR A 326 4.45 7.81 -15.97
CA THR A 326 4.43 6.65 -15.06
C THR A 326 4.80 5.34 -15.75
N LEU A 327 4.67 5.25 -17.08
CA LEU A 327 4.88 4.03 -17.85
C LEU A 327 6.25 3.36 -17.61
N PRO A 328 7.41 4.07 -17.63
CA PRO A 328 8.71 3.42 -17.41
C PRO A 328 8.81 2.73 -16.03
N PHE A 329 8.18 3.33 -15.02
CA PHE A 329 8.17 2.82 -13.65
C PHE A 329 7.25 1.59 -13.54
N ALA A 330 6.10 1.63 -14.22
CA ALA A 330 5.19 0.49 -14.29
C ALA A 330 5.87 -0.71 -14.98
N GLU A 331 6.62 -0.48 -16.06
CA GLU A 331 7.38 -1.53 -16.74
C GLU A 331 8.46 -2.16 -15.86
N ILE A 332 9.19 -1.34 -15.09
CA ILE A 332 10.19 -1.83 -14.14
C ILE A 332 9.52 -2.66 -13.03
N SER A 333 8.35 -2.22 -12.52
CA SER A 333 7.64 -2.94 -11.44
C SER A 333 7.20 -4.36 -11.79
N ARG A 334 7.14 -4.70 -13.09
CA ARG A 334 6.78 -6.03 -13.59
C ARG A 334 7.97 -6.98 -13.76
N LYS A 335 9.20 -6.49 -13.60
CA LYS A 335 10.41 -7.32 -13.71
C LYS A 335 10.60 -8.17 -12.45
N PRO A 336 11.21 -9.37 -12.56
CA PRO A 336 11.52 -10.20 -11.41
C PRO A 336 12.32 -9.42 -10.35
N PRO A 337 11.88 -9.39 -9.08
CA PRO A 337 12.49 -8.55 -8.06
C PRO A 337 13.85 -9.06 -7.56
N GLY A 338 14.26 -10.29 -7.91
CA GLY A 338 15.53 -10.88 -7.46
C GLY A 338 15.56 -11.20 -5.97
N VAL A 339 14.40 -11.52 -5.40
CA VAL A 339 14.22 -12.02 -4.02
C VAL A 339 13.22 -13.17 -4.07
N GLU A 340 13.16 -14.01 -3.03
CA GLU A 340 12.13 -15.04 -2.97
C GLU A 340 10.74 -14.40 -2.95
N VAL A 341 9.78 -14.97 -3.70
CA VAL A 341 8.42 -14.42 -3.82
C VAL A 341 7.38 -15.46 -3.45
N ILE A 342 6.44 -15.09 -2.59
CA ILE A 342 5.17 -15.79 -2.36
C ILE A 342 4.05 -14.97 -3.02
N CYS A 343 3.63 -15.39 -4.21
CA CYS A 343 2.62 -14.74 -5.02
C CYS A 343 1.22 -15.27 -4.65
N ILE A 344 0.41 -14.46 -3.97
CA ILE A 344 -0.93 -14.81 -3.50
C ILE A 344 -1.97 -13.92 -4.14
N TYR A 345 -3.03 -14.51 -4.70
CA TYR A 345 -4.12 -13.76 -5.32
C TYR A 345 -5.45 -14.54 -5.33
N GLY A 346 -6.56 -13.80 -5.40
CA GLY A 346 -7.91 -14.35 -5.54
C GLY A 346 -8.24 -14.71 -6.99
N THR A 347 -9.16 -15.66 -7.19
CA THR A 347 -9.64 -16.05 -8.52
C THR A 347 -11.14 -16.34 -8.52
N GLY A 348 -11.76 -16.36 -9.70
CA GLY A 348 -13.15 -16.80 -9.89
C GLY A 348 -14.20 -15.79 -9.44
N LEU A 349 -13.83 -14.51 -9.30
CA LEU A 349 -14.76 -13.42 -9.04
C LEU A 349 -14.91 -12.53 -10.27
N ASP A 350 -16.15 -12.09 -10.49
CA ASP A 350 -16.50 -11.16 -11.57
C ASP A 350 -15.69 -9.87 -11.46
N THR A 351 -14.75 -9.70 -12.40
CA THR A 351 -13.82 -8.58 -12.42
C THR A 351 -13.95 -7.83 -13.74
N THR A 352 -14.07 -6.51 -13.70
CA THR A 352 -14.26 -5.70 -14.91
C THR A 352 -13.12 -5.94 -15.91
N GLU A 353 -13.46 -6.42 -17.11
CA GLU A 353 -12.52 -6.63 -18.22
C GLU A 353 -12.73 -5.64 -19.36
N LYS A 354 -13.97 -5.18 -19.60
CA LYS A 354 -14.27 -4.22 -20.66
C LYS A 354 -15.35 -3.23 -20.27
N LEU A 355 -15.29 -2.04 -20.84
CA LEU A 355 -16.26 -0.96 -20.64
C LEU A 355 -17.08 -0.74 -21.93
N ASP A 356 -18.34 -1.18 -21.92
CA ASP A 356 -19.25 -1.04 -23.07
C ASP A 356 -20.05 0.26 -22.96
N TYR A 357 -19.70 1.23 -23.81
CA TYR A 357 -20.31 2.55 -23.93
C TYR A 357 -21.23 2.67 -25.16
N ARG A 358 -21.76 1.56 -25.69
CA ARG A 358 -22.67 1.63 -26.85
C ARG A 358 -24.02 2.23 -26.53
N LYS A 359 -24.43 2.34 -25.26
CA LYS A 359 -25.66 3.07 -24.88
C LYS A 359 -25.46 4.57 -25.11
N ASP A 360 -26.48 5.26 -25.63
CA ASP A 360 -26.38 6.69 -25.92
C ASP A 360 -26.05 7.50 -24.65
N LYS A 361 -25.13 8.48 -24.81
CA LYS A 361 -24.63 9.36 -23.74
C LYS A 361 -23.98 8.62 -22.56
N SER A 362 -23.48 7.41 -22.77
CA SER A 362 -22.83 6.64 -21.71
C SER A 362 -21.36 6.99 -21.50
N LEU A 363 -20.60 7.37 -22.52
CA LEU A 363 -19.21 7.82 -22.35
C LEU A 363 -19.21 9.26 -21.79
N PRO A 364 -18.43 9.58 -20.73
CA PRO A 364 -17.53 8.70 -19.98
C PRO A 364 -18.15 8.06 -18.72
N ASN A 365 -19.43 8.27 -18.44
CA ASN A 365 -20.00 8.15 -17.10
C ASN A 365 -20.67 6.81 -16.74
N SER A 366 -21.18 6.02 -17.69
CA SER A 366 -22.05 4.88 -17.38
C SER A 366 -21.88 3.69 -18.33
N PRO A 367 -20.68 3.08 -18.36
CA PRO A 367 -20.48 1.88 -19.17
C PRO A 367 -21.27 0.70 -18.59
N LYS A 368 -21.70 -0.23 -19.46
CA LYS A 368 -21.98 -1.60 -19.02
C LYS A 368 -20.63 -2.30 -18.78
N LEU A 369 -20.44 -2.84 -17.59
CA LEU A 369 -19.23 -3.59 -17.24
C LEU A 369 -19.35 -5.01 -17.79
N LEU A 370 -18.40 -5.41 -18.62
CA LEU A 370 -18.23 -6.82 -19.00
C LEU A 370 -17.16 -7.41 -18.10
N THR A 371 -17.51 -8.51 -17.42
CA THR A 371 -16.66 -9.13 -16.41
C THR A 371 -15.96 -10.36 -16.94
N GLY A 372 -14.79 -10.64 -16.36
CA GLY A 372 -14.03 -11.86 -16.54
C GLY A 372 -13.38 -12.26 -15.21
N ASN A 373 -12.40 -13.15 -15.29
CA ASN A 373 -11.77 -13.74 -14.11
C ASN A 373 -10.82 -12.76 -13.40
N GLY A 374 -10.89 -12.74 -12.06
CA GLY A 374 -10.00 -12.00 -11.17
C GLY A 374 -10.44 -12.14 -9.72
N ASP A 375 -10.10 -11.15 -8.90
CA ASP A 375 -10.44 -11.09 -7.48
C ASP A 375 -11.55 -10.06 -7.14
N GLY A 376 -12.28 -9.60 -8.16
CA GLY A 376 -13.31 -8.55 -8.05
C GLY A 376 -12.79 -7.13 -8.30
N THR A 377 -11.47 -6.93 -8.29
CA THR A 377 -10.85 -5.63 -8.58
C THR A 377 -9.77 -5.72 -9.66
N VAL A 378 -8.86 -6.68 -9.56
CA VAL A 378 -7.71 -6.84 -10.46
C VAL A 378 -7.90 -8.06 -11.36
N ASN A 379 -7.69 -7.86 -12.66
CA ASN A 379 -7.82 -8.93 -13.66
C ASN A 379 -6.78 -10.04 -13.42
N ILE A 380 -7.17 -11.29 -13.66
CA ILE A 380 -6.31 -12.47 -13.40
C ILE A 380 -4.92 -12.37 -14.03
N ARG A 381 -4.83 -11.86 -15.26
CA ARG A 381 -3.57 -11.70 -15.99
C ARG A 381 -2.60 -10.71 -15.34
N SER A 382 -3.12 -9.74 -14.59
CA SER A 382 -2.32 -8.76 -13.82
C SER A 382 -1.87 -9.37 -12.49
N LEU A 383 -2.76 -10.10 -11.81
CA LEU A 383 -2.46 -10.82 -10.57
C LEU A 383 -1.35 -11.87 -10.74
N GLN A 384 -1.37 -12.59 -11.88
CA GLN A 384 -0.44 -13.68 -12.19
C GLN A 384 0.97 -13.23 -12.61
N VAL A 385 1.24 -11.92 -12.74
CA VAL A 385 2.57 -11.44 -13.15
C VAL A 385 3.65 -11.94 -12.19
N CYS A 386 3.40 -11.97 -10.88
CA CYS A 386 4.38 -12.46 -9.92
C CYS A 386 4.66 -13.97 -10.08
N SER A 387 3.67 -14.76 -10.46
CA SER A 387 3.86 -16.19 -10.75
C SER A 387 4.76 -16.42 -11.96
N ASN A 388 4.63 -15.55 -12.96
CA ASN A 388 5.41 -15.63 -14.19
C ASN A 388 6.90 -15.28 -14.03
N TRP A 389 7.36 -14.95 -12.81
CA TRP A 389 8.78 -14.78 -12.49
C TRP A 389 9.48 -16.09 -12.16
N GLU A 390 8.74 -17.19 -11.98
CA GLU A 390 9.31 -18.53 -11.81
C GLU A 390 10.27 -18.84 -12.98
N GLY A 391 11.50 -19.27 -12.64
CA GLY A 391 12.56 -19.53 -13.61
C GLY A 391 13.18 -18.29 -14.28
N LYS A 392 12.74 -17.07 -13.95
CA LYS A 392 13.29 -15.81 -14.50
C LYS A 392 14.20 -15.06 -13.52
N GLN A 393 14.46 -15.65 -12.37
CA GLN A 393 15.38 -15.17 -11.34
C GLN A 393 15.95 -16.38 -10.58
N GLU A 394 17.08 -16.21 -9.90
CA GLU A 394 17.71 -17.29 -9.13
C GLU A 394 16.88 -17.70 -7.90
N GLN A 395 16.15 -16.75 -7.31
CA GLN A 395 15.38 -16.98 -6.09
C GLN A 395 14.02 -17.60 -6.42
N ASN A 396 13.55 -18.49 -5.55
CA ASN A 396 12.31 -19.22 -5.76
C ASN A 396 11.08 -18.30 -5.84
N VAL A 397 10.10 -18.73 -6.62
CA VAL A 397 8.79 -18.09 -6.74
C VAL A 397 7.74 -19.15 -6.46
N TYR A 398 6.95 -18.94 -5.43
CA TYR A 398 5.85 -19.82 -5.06
C TYR A 398 4.54 -19.09 -5.31
N SER A 399 3.59 -19.78 -5.94
CA SER A 399 2.28 -19.19 -6.27
C SER A 399 1.17 -19.95 -5.58
N LYS A 400 0.24 -19.21 -4.96
CA LYS A 400 -0.94 -19.80 -4.33
C LYS A 400 -2.16 -18.94 -4.60
N HIS A 401 -3.13 -19.52 -5.32
CA HIS A 401 -4.37 -18.84 -5.67
C HIS A 401 -5.53 -19.37 -4.84
N PHE A 402 -6.45 -18.48 -4.50
CA PHE A 402 -7.60 -18.81 -3.65
C PHE A 402 -8.91 -18.54 -4.41
N PRO A 403 -9.66 -19.59 -4.77
CA PRO A 403 -10.96 -19.42 -5.38
C PRO A 403 -11.90 -18.60 -4.48
N LYS A 404 -12.59 -17.63 -5.08
CA LYS A 404 -13.62 -16.78 -4.46
C LYS A 404 -13.13 -15.92 -3.28
N VAL A 405 -11.82 -15.71 -3.15
CA VAL A 405 -11.28 -14.70 -2.22
C VAL A 405 -11.27 -13.34 -2.91
N GLU A 406 -12.00 -12.39 -2.34
CA GLU A 406 -12.11 -11.01 -2.84
C GLU A 406 -10.87 -10.19 -2.49
N HIS A 407 -10.55 -9.22 -3.34
CA HIS A 407 -9.37 -8.37 -3.30
C HIS A 407 -8.99 -7.85 -1.91
N LEU A 408 -9.93 -7.31 -1.13
CA LEU A 408 -9.66 -6.81 0.22
C LEU A 408 -9.81 -7.90 1.28
N SER A 409 -10.76 -8.82 1.10
CA SER A 409 -11.01 -9.92 2.05
C SER A 409 -9.76 -10.77 2.34
N MET A 410 -8.80 -10.82 1.41
CA MET A 410 -7.56 -11.58 1.55
C MET A 410 -6.71 -11.15 2.77
N LEU A 411 -6.79 -9.88 3.18
CA LEU A 411 -6.09 -9.36 4.36
C LEU A 411 -6.65 -9.93 5.68
N SER A 412 -7.91 -10.35 5.68
CA SER A 412 -8.58 -10.98 6.84
C SER A 412 -8.68 -12.51 6.75
N SER A 413 -8.16 -13.10 5.67
CA SER A 413 -8.24 -14.54 5.43
C SER A 413 -7.33 -15.30 6.39
N LYS A 414 -7.93 -16.10 7.28
CA LYS A 414 -7.18 -16.96 8.23
C LYS A 414 -6.13 -17.82 7.53
N LEU A 415 -6.47 -18.42 6.39
CA LEU A 415 -5.55 -19.27 5.63
C LEU A 415 -4.34 -18.50 5.08
N ILE A 416 -4.55 -17.26 4.62
CA ILE A 416 -3.46 -16.40 4.13
C ILE A 416 -2.60 -15.92 5.30
N ILE A 417 -3.21 -15.54 6.41
CA ILE A 417 -2.51 -15.17 7.64
C ILE A 417 -1.66 -16.34 8.14
N ASP A 418 -2.18 -17.58 8.13
CA ASP A 418 -1.42 -18.77 8.52
C ASP A 418 -0.23 -19.04 7.58
N ILE A 419 -0.35 -18.74 6.28
CA ILE A 419 0.77 -18.80 5.33
C ILE A 419 1.83 -17.75 5.66
N ILE A 420 1.43 -16.51 5.94
CA ILE A 420 2.35 -15.43 6.34
C ILE A 420 3.09 -15.85 7.62
N LYS A 421 2.34 -16.29 8.63
CA LYS A 421 2.86 -16.80 9.91
C LYS A 421 3.86 -17.92 9.71
N HIS A 422 3.54 -18.90 8.87
CA HIS A 422 4.44 -20.00 8.55
C HIS A 422 5.72 -19.51 7.86
N TYR A 423 5.59 -18.66 6.83
CA TYR A 423 6.72 -18.14 6.08
C TYR A 423 7.69 -17.36 6.95
N VAL A 424 7.21 -16.53 7.88
CA VAL A 424 8.10 -15.67 8.67
C VAL A 424 8.89 -16.41 9.74
N VAL A 425 8.53 -17.66 10.06
CA VAL A 425 9.23 -18.50 11.07
C VAL A 425 10.09 -19.61 10.46
N THR A 426 9.98 -19.88 9.16
CA THR A 426 10.84 -20.84 8.43
C THR A 426 12.10 -20.18 7.89
N TRP A 427 13.23 -20.88 7.80
CA TRP A 427 14.51 -20.38 7.26
C TRP A 427 15.10 -21.32 6.24
#